data_AF-A0A835IBD4-F1
#
_entry.id   AF-A0A835IBD4-F1
#
_cell.length_a   1.000
_cell.length_b   1.000
_cell.length_c   1.000
_cell.angle_alpha   90.00
_cell.angle_beta   90.00
_cell.angle_gamma   90.00
#
_symmetry.space_group_name_H-M   'P 1'
#
loop_
_entity.id
_entity.type
_entity.pdbx_description
1 polymer ?
#
loop_
_entity_poly.entity_id
_entity_poly.type
_entity_poly.pdbx_seq_one_letter_code
_entity_poly.pdbx_strand_id
1 'polypeptide(L)'
;MLDEFHHKSCKRVTEKLRIRIYEELRAKAESSDLLEDLKNLVPCRGQWVIKNSADYCQVLNWSVEVEFVDSILIWHIATEIIYQITIKDVAKMTTDDHRNANGNERKTSKLLSDYVFYLMVMQPNTMPSMGRWMVKYQETCQDVEAYFCPDKFETRQTLEERCETLVSEVEPLAHGNNSMFWKAVQLAKELNELDISYRWSLMSSVWVEILGYAASHCRGYAHAQQLSKGGELLTFVWLLMAHLGIIRDYVE
;
A
#
# COMPACT_ATOMS: atom_id res chain seq x y z
N MET A 1 -22.61 -10.85 -2.39
CA MET A 1 -21.29 -11.09 -1.74
C MET A 1 -20.38 -9.85 -1.82
N LEU A 2 -20.96 -8.64 -1.67
CA LEU A 2 -20.29 -7.38 -1.29
C LEU A 2 -20.95 -6.78 -0.03
N ASP A 3 -22.03 -7.41 0.46
CA ASP A 3 -22.90 -6.90 1.53
C ASP A 3 -22.35 -7.13 2.94
N GLU A 4 -21.21 -7.81 3.11
CA GLU A 4 -20.67 -8.14 4.43
C GLU A 4 -19.64 -7.14 4.98
N PHE A 5 -19.32 -6.05 4.26
CA PHE A 5 -18.47 -4.96 4.78
C PHE A 5 -19.26 -4.00 5.69
N HIS A 6 -19.90 -4.53 6.75
CA HIS A 6 -20.72 -3.78 7.71
C HIS A 6 -19.94 -2.94 8.74
N HIS A 7 -18.61 -2.84 8.64
CA HIS A 7 -17.79 -2.00 9.52
C HIS A 7 -16.92 -1.00 8.76
N LYS A 8 -17.55 0.07 8.25
CA LYS A 8 -16.84 1.31 7.94
C LYS A 8 -16.48 2.04 9.23
N SER A 9 -15.32 1.73 9.82
CA SER A 9 -14.77 2.58 10.88
C SER A 9 -14.09 3.80 10.24
N CYS A 10 -14.64 4.99 10.48
CA CYS A 10 -14.03 6.23 10.01
C CYS A 10 -12.90 6.61 10.97
N LYS A 11 -11.65 6.48 10.52
CA LYS A 11 -10.48 6.97 11.28
C LYS A 11 -10.13 8.37 10.81
N ARG A 12 -9.98 9.29 11.75
CA ARG A 12 -9.52 10.66 11.45
C ARG A 12 -8.08 10.60 10.94
N VAL A 13 -7.80 11.27 9.83
CA VAL A 13 -6.43 11.48 9.33
C VAL A 13 -5.63 12.19 10.42
N THR A 14 -4.65 11.51 10.98
CA THR A 14 -3.80 12.04 12.05
C THR A 14 -2.84 13.09 11.48
N GLU A 15 -2.38 14.02 12.32
CA GLU A 15 -1.37 15.01 11.93
C GLU A 15 -0.10 14.33 11.39
N LYS A 16 0.34 13.25 12.05
CA LYS A 16 1.51 12.47 11.62
C LYS A 16 1.35 11.88 10.23
N LEU A 17 0.17 11.35 9.90
CA LEU A 17 -0.12 10.84 8.55
C LEU A 17 -0.04 11.98 7.52
N ARG A 18 -0.58 13.17 7.84
CA ARG A 18 -0.50 14.33 6.94
C ARG A 18 0.93 14.78 6.70
N ILE A 19 1.74 14.85 7.75
CA ILE A 19 3.16 15.20 7.67
C ILE A 19 3.88 14.21 6.77
N ARG A 20 3.68 12.90 6.99
CA ARG A 20 4.34 11.87 6.18
C ARG A 20 3.98 11.95 4.70
N ILE A 21 2.69 12.13 4.38
CA ILE A 21 2.23 12.33 3.00
C ILE A 21 2.88 13.57 2.38
N TYR A 22 2.89 14.68 3.12
CA TYR A 22 3.47 15.94 2.66
C TYR A 22 4.97 15.82 2.38
N GLU A 23 5.74 15.27 3.33
CA GLU A 23 7.18 15.12 3.21
C GLU A 23 7.56 14.27 2.01
N GLU A 24 6.86 13.15 1.80
CA GLU A 24 7.14 12.24 0.68
C GLU A 24 6.82 12.90 -0.67
N LEU A 25 5.65 13.52 -0.80
CA LEU A 25 5.27 14.21 -2.05
C LEU A 25 6.16 15.42 -2.33
N ARG A 26 6.58 16.13 -1.29
CA ARG A 26 7.51 17.25 -1.41
C ARG A 26 8.90 16.77 -1.84
N ALA A 27 9.45 15.73 -1.22
CA ALA A 27 10.73 15.16 -1.61
C ALA A 27 10.71 14.70 -3.09
N LYS A 28 9.60 14.08 -3.50
CA LYS A 28 9.36 13.71 -4.89
C LYS A 28 9.33 14.92 -5.83
N ALA A 29 8.67 16.01 -5.45
CA ALA A 29 8.64 17.25 -6.23
C ALA A 29 10.00 17.95 -6.32
N GLU A 30 10.77 17.98 -5.22
CA GLU A 30 12.09 18.63 -5.15
C GLU A 30 13.19 17.84 -5.88
N SER A 31 12.99 16.54 -6.10
CA SER A 31 13.91 15.71 -6.91
C SER A 31 13.87 15.97 -8.42
N SER A 32 12.92 16.79 -8.87
CA SER A 32 12.61 17.02 -10.28
C SER A 32 13.07 18.41 -10.71
N ASP A 33 14.29 18.52 -11.25
CA ASP A 33 14.83 19.81 -11.71
C ASP A 33 14.16 20.30 -13.03
N LEU A 34 13.48 19.43 -13.78
CA LEU A 34 12.81 19.75 -15.06
C LEU A 34 11.33 19.36 -15.12
N LEU A 35 10.56 20.09 -15.96
CA LEU A 35 9.15 19.80 -16.26
C LEU A 35 8.95 18.41 -16.93
N GLU A 36 9.96 17.94 -17.65
CA GLU A 36 9.97 16.63 -18.31
C GLU A 36 10.07 15.48 -17.29
N ASP A 37 10.75 15.71 -16.17
CA ASP A 37 10.84 14.76 -15.06
C ASP A 37 9.50 14.65 -14.31
N LEU A 38 8.76 15.74 -14.14
CA LEU A 38 7.42 15.72 -13.52
C LEU A 38 6.41 14.86 -14.29
N LYS A 39 6.46 14.86 -15.63
CA LYS A 39 5.62 13.98 -16.47
C LYS A 39 5.94 12.50 -16.27
N ASN A 40 7.18 12.19 -15.91
CA ASN A 40 7.61 10.83 -15.58
C ASN A 40 7.28 10.43 -14.14
N LEU A 41 7.01 11.40 -13.25
CA LEU A 41 6.73 11.16 -11.83
C LEU A 41 5.26 10.84 -11.52
N VAL A 42 4.31 11.42 -12.26
CA VAL A 42 2.86 11.19 -12.07
C VAL A 42 2.45 9.72 -12.29
N PRO A 43 2.98 8.99 -13.28
CA PRO A 43 2.63 7.58 -13.51
C PRO A 43 3.21 6.61 -12.47
N CYS A 44 4.20 7.04 -11.67
CA CYS A 44 4.82 6.16 -10.70
C CYS A 44 3.89 5.89 -9.50
N ARG A 45 3.88 4.64 -9.05
CA ARG A 45 3.06 4.09 -7.96
C ARG A 45 3.91 3.29 -6.96
N GLY A 46 5.19 3.65 -6.86
CA GLY A 46 6.19 2.99 -6.01
C GLY A 46 7.56 2.89 -6.67
N GLN A 47 7.63 3.01 -8.01
CA GLN A 47 8.89 2.93 -8.77
C GLN A 47 9.87 4.02 -8.35
N TRP A 48 9.40 5.24 -8.12
CA TRP A 48 10.29 6.33 -7.75
C TRP A 48 10.87 6.09 -6.36
N VAL A 49 10.04 5.68 -5.39
CA VAL A 49 10.50 5.33 -4.05
C VAL A 49 11.53 4.21 -4.09
N ILE A 50 11.24 3.12 -4.80
CA ILE A 50 12.17 1.97 -4.89
C ILE A 50 13.47 2.39 -5.58
N LYS A 51 13.40 3.12 -6.70
CA LYS A 51 14.58 3.60 -7.44
C LYS A 51 15.49 4.50 -6.59
N ASN A 52 14.92 5.33 -5.71
CA ASN A 52 15.66 6.24 -4.83
C ASN A 52 15.96 5.64 -3.44
N SER A 53 15.67 4.36 -3.24
CA SER A 53 16.02 3.61 -2.04
C SER A 53 17.36 2.88 -2.24
N ALA A 54 17.84 2.15 -1.23
CA ALA A 54 19.11 1.43 -1.31
C ALA A 54 19.12 0.40 -2.46
N ASP A 55 20.28 0.14 -3.07
CA ASP A 55 20.41 -0.70 -4.28
C ASP A 55 19.77 -2.09 -4.13
N TYR A 56 19.82 -2.69 -2.94
CA TYR A 56 19.20 -4.00 -2.70
C TYR A 56 17.67 -3.97 -2.81
N CYS A 57 17.02 -2.82 -2.62
CA CYS A 57 15.58 -2.67 -2.79
C CYS A 57 15.13 -2.72 -4.26
N GLN A 58 16.04 -2.58 -5.23
CA GLN A 58 15.68 -2.62 -6.65
C GLN A 58 15.05 -3.97 -7.05
N VAL A 59 15.31 -5.03 -6.28
CA VAL A 59 14.63 -6.33 -6.43
C VAL A 59 13.11 -6.18 -6.33
N LEU A 60 12.60 -5.21 -5.56
CA LEU A 60 11.17 -5.03 -5.33
C LEU A 60 10.41 -4.41 -6.52
N ASN A 61 11.11 -3.91 -7.56
CA ASN A 61 10.48 -3.20 -8.69
C ASN A 61 9.39 -4.04 -9.38
N TRP A 62 9.59 -5.36 -9.48
CA TRP A 62 8.61 -6.26 -10.09
C TRP A 62 7.22 -6.13 -9.45
N SER A 63 7.16 -5.80 -8.14
CA SER A 63 5.91 -5.72 -7.38
C SER A 63 5.08 -4.47 -7.68
N VAL A 64 5.70 -3.44 -8.25
CA VAL A 64 5.04 -2.19 -8.65
C VAL A 64 4.96 -2.04 -10.16
N GLU A 65 5.58 -2.93 -10.94
CA GLU A 65 5.54 -2.98 -12.42
C GLU A 65 4.45 -3.92 -12.99
N VAL A 66 3.44 -4.26 -12.19
CA VAL A 66 2.26 -5.07 -12.58
C VAL A 66 1.05 -4.21 -12.96
N GLU A 67 -0.16 -4.74 -13.15
CA GLU A 67 -1.33 -3.85 -13.28
C GLU A 67 -1.60 -3.11 -11.95
N PHE A 68 -2.28 -1.96 -12.01
CA PHE A 68 -2.45 -1.12 -10.81
C PHE A 68 -3.22 -1.83 -9.70
N VAL A 69 -4.31 -2.52 -10.06
CA VAL A 69 -5.08 -3.35 -9.12
C VAL A 69 -4.21 -4.46 -8.51
N ASP A 70 -3.32 -5.05 -9.30
CA ASP A 70 -2.46 -6.15 -8.85
C ASP A 70 -1.46 -5.64 -7.83
N SER A 71 -0.89 -4.46 -8.07
CA SER A 71 0.01 -3.81 -7.11
C SER A 71 -0.70 -3.54 -5.78
N ILE A 72 -1.97 -3.10 -5.79
CA ILE A 72 -2.75 -2.90 -4.55
C ILE A 72 -2.94 -4.23 -3.82
N LEU A 73 -3.37 -5.29 -4.51
CA LEU A 73 -3.59 -6.61 -3.90
C LEU A 73 -2.31 -7.18 -3.30
N ILE A 74 -1.22 -7.18 -4.08
CA ILE A 74 0.10 -7.69 -3.68
C ILE A 74 0.62 -6.93 -2.46
N TRP A 75 0.65 -5.60 -2.54
CA TRP A 75 1.18 -4.77 -1.44
C TRP A 75 0.28 -4.80 -0.20
N HIS A 76 -1.05 -4.88 -0.36
CA HIS A 76 -1.97 -4.94 0.77
C HIS A 76 -1.76 -6.22 1.59
N ILE A 77 -1.71 -7.36 0.91
CA ILE A 77 -1.49 -8.66 1.56
C ILE A 77 -0.07 -8.73 2.15
N ALA A 78 0.95 -8.28 1.42
CA ALA A 78 2.32 -8.23 1.94
C ALA A 78 2.40 -7.34 3.19
N THR A 79 1.69 -6.20 3.19
CA THR A 79 1.59 -5.31 4.35
C THR A 79 0.93 -6.02 5.53
N GLU A 80 -0.14 -6.80 5.31
CA GLU A 80 -0.78 -7.57 6.37
C GLU A 80 0.17 -8.62 6.95
N ILE A 81 0.85 -9.41 6.10
CA ILE A 81 1.82 -10.43 6.53
C ILE A 81 2.93 -9.79 7.37
N ILE A 82 3.60 -8.75 6.86
CA ILE A 82 4.66 -8.03 7.57
C ILE A 82 4.15 -7.39 8.87
N TYR A 83 2.92 -6.87 8.87
CA TYR A 83 2.31 -6.30 10.06
C TYR A 83 2.11 -7.35 11.14
N GLN A 84 1.70 -8.57 10.79
CA GLN A 84 1.53 -9.67 11.75
C GLN A 84 2.85 -10.15 12.33
N ILE A 85 3.86 -10.45 11.50
CA ILE A 85 5.13 -11.03 11.97
C ILE A 85 6.00 -10.06 12.79
N THR A 86 5.74 -8.76 12.70
CA THR A 86 6.49 -7.73 13.46
C THR A 86 5.85 -7.36 14.80
N ILE A 87 4.73 -7.98 15.19
CA ILE A 87 4.03 -7.68 16.44
C ILE A 87 4.96 -7.85 17.64
N LYS A 88 5.68 -8.98 17.73
CA LYS A 88 6.62 -9.26 18.81
C LYS A 88 7.81 -8.30 18.83
N ASP A 89 8.34 -7.94 17.66
CA ASP A 89 9.50 -7.03 17.57
C ASP A 89 9.17 -5.64 18.13
N VAL A 90 7.99 -5.12 17.77
CA VAL A 90 7.50 -3.82 18.26
C VAL A 90 7.13 -3.88 19.74
N ALA A 91 6.65 -5.02 20.25
CA ALA A 91 6.35 -5.19 21.68
C ALA A 91 7.62 -5.25 22.56
N LYS A 92 8.76 -5.68 22.00
CA LYS A 92 10.05 -5.76 22.69
C LYS A 92 10.82 -4.43 22.71
N MET A 93 10.51 -3.50 21.81
CA MET A 93 11.05 -2.13 21.83
C MET A 93 10.46 -1.38 23.04
N THR A 94 11.28 -1.16 24.07
CA THR A 94 10.87 -0.61 25.38
C THR A 94 10.31 0.83 25.29
N THR A 95 9.54 1.21 26.32
CA THR A 95 8.84 2.49 26.40
C THR A 95 9.73 3.74 26.36
N ASP A 96 11.03 3.67 26.67
CA ASP A 96 11.88 4.88 26.63
C ASP A 96 12.16 5.41 25.21
N ASP A 97 11.84 4.64 24.17
CA ASP A 97 11.99 5.04 22.78
C ASP A 97 10.74 5.76 22.23
N HIS A 98 10.08 6.58 23.05
CA HIS A 98 8.84 7.32 22.72
C HIS A 98 8.97 8.32 21.53
N ARG A 99 10.10 8.33 20.82
CA ARG A 99 10.34 9.03 19.54
C ARG A 99 10.45 8.09 18.33
N ASN A 100 10.09 6.81 18.47
CA ASN A 100 10.34 5.80 17.44
C ASN A 100 9.54 6.09 16.16
N ALA A 101 10.24 6.59 15.14
CA ALA A 101 9.76 6.75 13.76
C ALA A 101 9.06 5.45 13.33
N ASN A 102 9.66 4.29 13.62
CA ASN A 102 9.23 2.98 13.14
C ASN A 102 7.80 2.61 13.56
N GLY A 103 7.42 2.93 14.81
CA GLY A 103 6.06 2.67 15.30
C GLY A 103 5.01 3.53 14.60
N ASN A 104 5.41 4.70 14.11
CA ASN A 104 4.58 5.58 13.32
C ASN A 104 4.50 5.13 11.86
N GLU A 105 5.61 4.76 11.22
CA GLU A 105 5.58 4.26 9.84
C GLU A 105 4.85 2.92 9.71
N ARG A 106 4.96 2.02 10.70
CA ARG A 106 4.18 0.77 10.73
C ARG A 106 2.68 1.03 10.71
N LYS A 107 2.20 1.90 11.61
CA LYS A 107 0.78 2.29 11.68
C LYS A 107 0.35 3.06 10.43
N THR A 108 1.22 3.91 9.89
CA THR A 108 0.97 4.68 8.67
C THR A 108 0.83 3.77 7.46
N SER A 109 1.74 2.83 7.28
CA SER A 109 1.71 1.83 6.20
C SER A 109 0.43 1.02 6.25
N LYS A 110 0.06 0.51 7.44
CA LYS A 110 -1.18 -0.24 7.63
C LYS A 110 -2.42 0.61 7.32
N LEU A 111 -2.46 1.86 7.79
CA LEU A 111 -3.60 2.75 7.55
C LEU A 111 -3.75 3.15 6.08
N LEU A 112 -2.65 3.45 5.39
CA LEU A 112 -2.68 3.76 3.96
C LEU A 112 -3.07 2.54 3.13
N SER A 113 -2.51 1.38 3.46
CA SER A 113 -2.85 0.09 2.85
C SER A 113 -4.36 -0.20 2.97
N ASP A 114 -4.92 -0.12 4.19
CA ASP A 114 -6.35 -0.32 4.44
C ASP A 114 -7.22 0.68 3.68
N TYR A 115 -6.76 1.94 3.61
CA TYR A 115 -7.50 3.00 2.94
C TYR A 115 -7.51 2.84 1.41
N VAL A 116 -6.37 2.58 0.78
CA VAL A 116 -6.29 2.36 -0.67
C VAL A 116 -7.05 1.10 -1.07
N PHE A 117 -6.94 0.03 -0.28
CA PHE A 117 -7.73 -1.17 -0.49
C PHE A 117 -9.24 -0.92 -0.32
N TYR A 118 -9.63 -0.13 0.68
CA TYR A 118 -11.02 0.33 0.83
C TYR A 118 -11.50 1.11 -0.40
N LEU A 119 -10.69 2.01 -0.97
CA LEU A 119 -11.06 2.71 -2.19
C LEU A 119 -11.29 1.74 -3.34
N MET A 120 -10.42 0.75 -3.51
CA MET A 120 -10.56 -0.28 -4.54
C MET A 120 -11.88 -1.05 -4.42
N VAL A 121 -12.24 -1.50 -3.22
CA VAL A 121 -13.42 -2.37 -2.99
C VAL A 121 -14.73 -1.57 -2.89
N MET A 122 -14.71 -0.45 -2.16
CA MET A 122 -15.91 0.28 -1.77
C MET A 122 -16.15 1.56 -2.59
N GLN A 123 -15.13 2.04 -3.31
CA GLN A 123 -15.24 3.18 -4.20
C GLN A 123 -14.56 2.94 -5.57
N PRO A 124 -14.84 1.81 -6.25
CA PRO A 124 -14.13 1.47 -7.49
C PRO A 124 -14.26 2.54 -8.59
N ASN A 125 -15.33 3.33 -8.59
CA ASN A 125 -15.54 4.41 -9.56
C ASN A 125 -14.60 5.61 -9.37
N THR A 126 -13.94 5.74 -8.22
CA THR A 126 -12.95 6.81 -7.94
C THR A 126 -11.52 6.33 -8.15
N MET A 127 -11.32 5.07 -8.52
CA MET A 127 -10.02 4.46 -8.72
C MET A 127 -9.68 4.34 -10.21
N PRO A 128 -8.42 4.58 -10.62
CA PRO A 128 -7.99 4.42 -12.00
C PRO A 128 -7.83 2.94 -12.38
N SER A 129 -7.86 2.64 -13.68
CA SER A 129 -7.39 1.37 -14.25
C SER A 129 -7.98 0.10 -13.61
N MET A 130 -9.26 0.13 -13.25
CA MET A 130 -9.92 -0.93 -12.49
C MET A 130 -10.20 -2.23 -13.26
N GLY A 131 -10.03 -2.26 -14.60
CA GLY A 131 -10.03 -3.50 -15.41
C GLY A 131 -11.01 -4.59 -14.94
N ARG A 132 -10.49 -5.81 -14.75
CA ARG A 132 -11.24 -6.96 -14.18
C ARG A 132 -10.99 -7.13 -12.66
N TRP A 133 -10.92 -6.03 -11.89
CA TRP A 133 -10.53 -6.08 -10.48
C TRP A 133 -11.33 -7.06 -9.63
N MET A 134 -12.65 -7.19 -9.87
CA MET A 134 -13.50 -8.10 -9.10
C MET A 134 -13.08 -9.56 -9.23
N VAL A 135 -12.71 -9.97 -10.46
CA VAL A 135 -12.25 -11.34 -10.73
C VAL A 135 -10.94 -11.59 -9.99
N LYS A 136 -9.97 -10.67 -10.13
CA LYS A 136 -8.68 -10.78 -9.45
C LYS A 136 -8.82 -10.79 -7.93
N TYR A 137 -9.71 -9.96 -7.39
CA TYR A 137 -10.02 -9.93 -5.97
C TYR A 137 -10.59 -11.27 -5.50
N GLN A 138 -11.57 -11.82 -6.21
CA GLN A 138 -12.17 -13.12 -5.87
C GLN A 138 -11.18 -14.28 -5.94
N GLU A 139 -10.37 -14.35 -7.00
CA GLU A 139 -9.30 -15.36 -7.13
C GLU A 139 -8.29 -15.24 -5.99
N THR A 140 -7.89 -14.01 -5.64
CA THR A 140 -6.98 -13.76 -4.52
C THR A 140 -7.60 -14.17 -3.19
N CYS A 141 -8.90 -13.89 -2.96
CA CYS A 141 -9.61 -14.36 -1.77
C CYS A 141 -9.64 -15.89 -1.68
N GLN A 142 -9.86 -16.59 -2.79
CA GLN A 142 -9.84 -18.05 -2.84
C GLN A 142 -8.46 -18.60 -2.46
N ASP A 143 -7.38 -18.00 -2.98
CA ASP A 143 -6.02 -18.41 -2.63
C ASP A 143 -5.71 -18.17 -1.13
N VAL A 144 -6.12 -17.01 -0.61
CA VAL A 144 -5.98 -16.66 0.82
C VAL A 144 -6.79 -17.62 1.69
N GLU A 145 -8.05 -17.90 1.35
CA GLU A 145 -8.90 -18.83 2.10
C GLU A 145 -8.38 -20.26 2.03
N ALA A 146 -7.89 -20.71 0.87
CA ALA A 146 -7.30 -22.04 0.71
C ALA A 146 -6.07 -22.22 1.62
N TYR A 147 -5.23 -21.20 1.76
CA TYR A 147 -4.11 -21.24 2.69
C TYR A 147 -4.56 -21.07 4.14
N PHE A 148 -5.35 -20.04 4.46
CA PHE A 148 -5.68 -19.62 5.82
C PHE A 148 -6.88 -20.35 6.45
N CYS A 149 -7.68 -21.09 5.70
CA CYS A 149 -8.84 -21.79 6.22
C CYS A 149 -8.93 -23.23 5.65
N PRO A 150 -7.89 -24.07 5.79
CA PRO A 150 -8.00 -25.46 5.37
C PRO A 150 -9.09 -26.16 6.20
N ASP A 151 -9.91 -26.96 5.53
CA ASP A 151 -11.10 -27.60 6.10
C ASP A 151 -10.75 -28.46 7.34
N LYS A 152 -11.41 -28.13 8.45
CA LYS A 152 -11.61 -28.87 9.71
C LYS A 152 -10.50 -29.82 10.20
N PHE A 153 -9.99 -29.44 11.37
CA PHE A 153 -9.08 -30.13 12.31
C PHE A 153 -7.58 -29.86 12.08
N GLU A 154 -6.96 -29.37 13.16
CA GLU A 154 -5.52 -29.24 13.40
C GLU A 154 -4.81 -28.02 12.81
N THR A 155 -4.94 -26.89 13.52
CA THR A 155 -3.80 -26.24 14.20
C THR A 155 -4.28 -25.09 15.08
N ARG A 156 -3.82 -25.01 16.34
CA ARG A 156 -4.02 -23.84 17.22
C ARG A 156 -3.09 -22.67 16.84
N GLN A 157 -2.64 -22.61 15.59
CA GLN A 157 -1.69 -21.59 15.17
C GLN A 157 -2.39 -20.24 15.10
N THR A 158 -1.76 -19.24 15.72
CA THR A 158 -2.16 -17.84 15.61
C THR A 158 -1.92 -17.35 14.17
N LEU A 159 -2.61 -16.26 13.78
CA LEU A 159 -2.36 -15.64 12.46
C LEU A 159 -0.89 -15.25 12.29
N GLU A 160 -0.27 -14.75 13.37
CA GLU A 160 1.15 -14.41 13.42
C GLU A 160 2.04 -15.61 13.07
N GLU A 161 1.88 -16.76 13.76
CA GLU A 161 2.68 -17.97 13.50
C GLU A 161 2.55 -18.45 12.05
N ARG A 162 1.37 -18.32 11.45
CA ARG A 162 1.13 -18.73 10.07
C ARG A 162 1.76 -17.79 9.05
N CYS A 163 1.75 -16.50 9.35
CA CYS A 163 2.48 -15.50 8.57
C CYS A 163 4.00 -15.67 8.72
N GLU A 164 4.49 -16.05 9.90
CA GLU A 164 5.90 -16.41 10.12
C GLU A 164 6.27 -17.60 9.21
N THR A 165 5.49 -18.69 9.23
CA THR A 165 5.70 -19.86 8.34
C THR A 165 5.67 -19.50 6.86
N LEU A 166 4.74 -18.64 6.42
CA LEU A 166 4.68 -18.18 5.02
C LEU A 166 5.98 -17.52 4.57
N VAL A 167 6.61 -16.75 5.44
CA VAL A 167 7.82 -15.99 5.13
C VAL A 167 9.07 -16.85 5.29
N SER A 168 9.12 -17.77 6.25
CA SER A 168 10.32 -18.56 6.54
C SER A 168 10.43 -19.88 5.78
N GLU A 169 9.31 -20.56 5.51
CA GLU A 169 9.32 -21.97 5.08
C GLU A 169 8.70 -22.18 3.69
N VAL A 170 7.78 -21.31 3.27
CA VAL A 170 7.07 -21.50 2.00
C VAL A 170 7.86 -20.90 0.85
N GLU A 171 7.98 -21.66 -0.23
CA GLU A 171 8.52 -21.18 -1.52
C GLU A 171 7.38 -20.72 -2.43
N PRO A 172 7.17 -19.39 -2.61
CA PRO A 172 5.99 -18.89 -3.32
C PRO A 172 6.04 -19.21 -4.82
N LEU A 173 7.24 -19.26 -5.41
CA LEU A 173 7.45 -19.57 -6.82
C LEU A 173 6.95 -20.98 -7.21
N ALA A 174 6.87 -21.92 -6.25
CA ALA A 174 6.35 -23.27 -6.47
C ALA A 174 4.82 -23.30 -6.69
N HIS A 175 4.11 -22.24 -6.29
CA HIS A 175 2.65 -22.17 -6.31
C HIS A 175 2.09 -21.40 -7.54
N GLY A 176 2.97 -21.08 -8.50
CA GLY A 176 2.61 -20.47 -9.78
C GLY A 176 2.65 -18.94 -9.77
N ASN A 177 3.27 -18.38 -10.81
CA ASN A 177 3.55 -16.94 -10.93
C ASN A 177 2.33 -16.07 -11.32
N ASN A 178 1.11 -16.63 -11.34
CA ASN A 178 -0.10 -15.88 -11.70
C ASN A 178 -0.95 -15.50 -10.47
N SER A 179 -0.75 -16.15 -9.32
CA SER A 179 -1.48 -15.83 -8.11
C SER A 179 -0.95 -14.55 -7.45
N MET A 180 -1.86 -13.62 -7.16
CA MET A 180 -1.51 -12.38 -6.44
C MET A 180 -1.18 -12.66 -4.98
N PHE A 181 -1.80 -13.68 -4.38
CA PHE A 181 -1.46 -14.11 -3.02
C PHE A 181 -0.01 -14.58 -2.95
N TRP A 182 0.42 -15.48 -3.83
CA TRP A 182 1.80 -15.98 -3.82
C TRP A 182 2.83 -14.91 -4.18
N LYS A 183 2.48 -13.97 -5.08
CA LYS A 183 3.29 -12.75 -5.28
C LYS A 183 3.39 -11.92 -4.00
N ALA A 184 2.28 -11.72 -3.28
CA ALA A 184 2.33 -10.99 -2.01
C ALA A 184 3.22 -11.67 -0.96
N VAL A 185 3.21 -13.00 -0.90
CA VAL A 185 4.12 -13.76 -0.02
C VAL A 185 5.58 -13.56 -0.46
N GLN A 186 5.87 -13.59 -1.77
CA GLN A 186 7.21 -13.29 -2.29
C GLN A 186 7.67 -11.88 -1.91
N LEU A 187 6.81 -10.88 -2.10
CA LEU A 187 7.11 -9.50 -1.69
C LEU A 187 7.34 -9.40 -0.17
N ALA A 188 6.53 -10.10 0.63
CA ALA A 188 6.72 -10.13 2.08
C ALA A 188 8.06 -10.76 2.47
N LYS A 189 8.52 -11.82 1.79
CA LYS A 189 9.85 -12.40 2.01
C LYS A 189 10.95 -11.38 1.74
N GLU A 190 10.94 -10.74 0.57
CA GLU A 190 11.94 -9.75 0.16
C GLU A 190 11.95 -8.53 1.10
N LEU A 191 10.77 -8.04 1.51
CA LEU A 191 10.66 -6.96 2.50
C LEU A 191 11.18 -7.38 3.88
N ASN A 192 11.02 -8.65 4.26
CA ASN A 192 11.46 -9.16 5.55
C ASN A 192 12.99 -9.29 5.68
N GLU A 193 13.73 -9.23 4.57
CA GLU A 193 15.20 -9.17 4.57
C GLU A 193 15.74 -7.79 5.01
N LEU A 194 14.89 -6.76 4.95
CA LEU A 194 15.25 -5.39 5.32
C LEU A 194 15.26 -5.18 6.83
N ASP A 195 16.06 -4.25 7.33
CA ASP A 195 15.96 -3.80 8.72
C ASP A 195 14.54 -3.30 9.05
N ILE A 196 14.05 -3.57 10.27
CA ILE A 196 12.67 -3.26 10.66
C ILE A 196 12.33 -1.77 10.53
N SER A 197 13.26 -0.87 10.85
CA SER A 197 13.07 0.58 10.72
C SER A 197 12.92 0.97 9.27
N TYR A 198 13.89 0.53 8.46
CA TYR A 198 13.96 0.87 7.07
C TYR A 198 12.79 0.30 6.27
N ARG A 199 12.39 -0.95 6.57
CA ARG A 199 11.26 -1.64 5.96
C ARG A 199 9.97 -0.83 6.06
N TRP A 200 9.60 -0.41 7.27
CA TRP A 200 8.36 0.34 7.48
C TRP A 200 8.43 1.73 6.84
N SER A 201 9.58 2.37 6.87
CA SER A 201 9.81 3.63 6.16
C SER A 201 9.57 3.47 4.65
N LEU A 202 10.21 2.48 4.02
CA LEU A 202 10.05 2.17 2.59
C LEU A 202 8.59 1.85 2.24
N MET A 203 7.94 0.97 3.00
CA MET A 203 6.54 0.60 2.77
C MET A 203 5.61 1.80 2.87
N SER A 204 5.82 2.69 3.86
CA SER A 204 5.01 3.90 4.00
C SER A 204 5.18 4.84 2.79
N SER A 205 6.40 5.00 2.29
CA SER A 205 6.68 5.80 1.09
C SER A 205 6.00 5.21 -0.15
N VAL A 206 6.11 3.91 -0.37
CA VAL A 206 5.44 3.25 -1.51
C VAL A 206 3.93 3.43 -1.44
N TRP A 207 3.31 3.27 -0.26
CA TRP A 207 1.88 3.51 -0.10
C TRP A 207 1.45 4.94 -0.36
N VAL A 208 2.26 5.94 0.04
CA VAL A 208 1.99 7.35 -0.31
C VAL A 208 2.06 7.54 -1.83
N GLU A 209 2.98 6.87 -2.50
CA GLU A 209 3.10 6.94 -3.95
C GLU A 209 1.92 6.26 -4.68
N ILE A 210 1.48 5.08 -4.23
CA ILE A 210 0.27 4.42 -4.71
C ILE A 210 -0.96 5.32 -4.51
N LEU A 211 -1.08 5.96 -3.35
CA LEU A 211 -2.17 6.90 -3.05
C LEU A 211 -2.11 8.14 -3.97
N GLY A 212 -0.91 8.67 -4.21
CA GLY A 212 -0.70 9.77 -5.15
C GLY A 212 -1.11 9.41 -6.58
N TYR A 213 -0.77 8.20 -7.04
CA TYR A 213 -1.21 7.68 -8.34
C TYR A 213 -2.74 7.58 -8.42
N ALA A 214 -3.39 7.02 -7.38
CA ALA A 214 -4.85 6.95 -7.31
C ALA A 214 -5.49 8.34 -7.38
N ALA A 215 -4.91 9.32 -6.66
CA ALA A 215 -5.41 10.68 -6.61
C ALA A 215 -5.27 11.42 -7.95
N SER A 216 -4.14 11.27 -8.63
CA SER A 216 -3.83 11.97 -9.88
C SER A 216 -4.60 11.45 -11.10
N HIS A 217 -4.94 10.16 -11.10
CA HIS A 217 -5.67 9.50 -12.19
C HIS A 217 -7.16 9.29 -11.89
N CYS A 218 -7.65 9.78 -10.75
CA CYS A 218 -9.07 9.89 -10.49
C CYS A 218 -9.67 11.06 -11.30
N ARG A 219 -10.86 10.87 -11.86
CA ARG A 219 -11.53 11.88 -12.69
C ARG A 219 -11.82 13.13 -11.85
N GLY A 220 -11.50 14.32 -12.34
CA GLY A 220 -11.72 15.59 -11.62
C GLY A 220 -13.16 15.79 -11.10
N TYR A 221 -14.17 15.31 -11.83
CA TYR A 221 -15.57 15.33 -11.38
C TYR A 221 -15.81 14.52 -10.08
N ALA A 222 -15.13 13.38 -9.92
CA ALA A 222 -15.24 12.56 -8.71
C ALA A 222 -14.65 13.30 -7.49
N HIS A 223 -13.53 14.00 -7.66
CA HIS A 223 -12.98 14.89 -6.63
C HIS A 223 -13.95 16.02 -6.27
N ALA A 224 -14.53 16.70 -7.27
CA ALA A 224 -15.51 17.76 -7.05
C ALA A 224 -16.76 17.27 -6.30
N GLN A 225 -17.23 16.05 -6.61
CA GLN A 225 -18.36 15.44 -5.91
C GLN A 225 -18.04 15.17 -4.43
N GLN A 226 -16.82 14.74 -4.09
CA GLN A 226 -16.40 14.50 -2.71
C GLN A 226 -16.23 15.79 -1.90
N LEU A 227 -15.80 16.90 -2.53
CA LEU A 227 -15.71 18.21 -1.86
C LEU A 227 -17.07 18.68 -1.32
N SER A 228 -18.15 18.44 -2.07
CA SER A 228 -19.52 18.78 -1.63
C SER A 228 -20.01 17.96 -0.42
N LYS A 229 -19.32 16.85 -0.09
CA LYS A 229 -19.67 15.91 0.99
C LYS A 229 -18.71 15.97 2.19
N GLY A 230 -17.85 16.99 2.27
CA GLY A 230 -16.92 17.19 3.38
C GLY A 230 -15.45 16.85 3.08
N GLY A 231 -15.13 16.49 1.83
CA GLY A 231 -13.76 16.25 1.36
C GLY A 231 -13.17 14.91 1.84
N GLU A 232 -12.64 14.13 0.91
CA GLU A 232 -11.99 12.84 1.18
C GLU A 232 -10.46 12.99 1.17
N LEU A 233 -9.72 12.12 1.87
CA LEU A 233 -8.25 12.14 1.89
C LEU A 233 -7.66 12.10 0.48
N LEU A 234 -8.27 11.32 -0.42
CA LEU A 234 -7.85 11.23 -1.82
C LEU A 234 -7.87 12.60 -2.52
N THR A 235 -8.90 13.41 -2.27
CA THR A 235 -9.01 14.76 -2.82
C THR A 235 -8.01 15.72 -2.20
N PHE A 236 -7.72 15.58 -0.90
CA PHE A 236 -6.66 16.37 -0.26
C PHE A 236 -5.30 16.09 -0.88
N VAL A 237 -4.97 14.81 -1.11
CA VAL A 237 -3.72 14.41 -1.78
C VAL A 237 -3.64 14.99 -3.19
N TRP A 238 -4.74 14.92 -3.96
CA TRP A 238 -4.80 15.53 -5.29
C TRP A 238 -4.53 17.04 -5.27
N LEU A 239 -5.19 17.78 -4.37
CA LEU A 239 -4.96 19.23 -4.21
C LEU A 239 -3.52 19.55 -3.77
N LEU A 240 -2.97 18.75 -2.86
CA LEU A 240 -1.60 18.92 -2.40
C LEU A 240 -0.59 18.68 -3.53
N MET A 241 -0.79 17.65 -4.35
CA MET A 241 0.04 17.39 -5.53
C MET A 241 -0.05 18.51 -6.56
N ALA A 242 -1.24 19.11 -6.76
CA ALA A 242 -1.41 20.29 -7.60
C ALA A 242 -0.66 21.50 -7.02
N HIS A 243 -0.72 21.72 -5.70
CA HIS A 243 -0.01 22.81 -5.02
C HIS A 243 1.51 22.67 -5.12
N LEU A 244 2.04 21.45 -4.98
CA LEU A 244 3.45 21.11 -5.19
C LEU A 244 3.86 21.16 -6.68
N GLY A 245 2.92 21.39 -7.59
CA GLY A 245 3.17 21.45 -9.03
C GLY A 245 3.53 20.10 -9.66
N ILE A 246 3.21 18.98 -8.99
CA ILE A 246 3.39 17.61 -9.50
C ILE A 246 2.39 17.30 -10.62
N ILE A 247 1.16 17.81 -10.48
CA ILE A 247 0.09 17.68 -11.48
C ILE A 247 -0.17 19.08 -12.02
N ARG A 248 0.04 19.31 -13.33
CA ARG A 248 -0.11 20.64 -13.94
C ARG A 248 -1.18 20.78 -15.02
N ASP A 249 -1.84 19.70 -15.43
CA ASP A 249 -2.77 19.75 -16.57
C ASP A 249 -4.20 19.39 -16.15
N TYR A 250 -4.95 20.38 -15.66
CA TYR A 250 -6.42 20.35 -15.64
C TYR A 250 -6.95 21.76 -15.99
N VAL A 251 -6.53 22.27 -17.14
CA VAL A 251 -7.25 23.32 -17.87
C VAL A 251 -7.48 22.75 -19.27
N GLU A 252 -8.57 22.01 -19.43
CA GLU A 252 -9.46 21.97 -20.61
C GLU A 252 -10.63 21.01 -20.36
#